data_AF-A0A078JMC4-F1
#
_entry.id   AF-A0A078JMC4-F1
#
_cell.length_a   1.000
_cell.length_b   1.000
_cell.length_c   1.000
_cell.angle_alpha   90.00
_cell.angle_beta   90.00
_cell.angle_gamma   90.00
#
_symmetry.space_group_name_H-M   'P 1'
#
loop_
_entity.id
_entity.type
_entity.pdbx_description
1 polymer ?
#
loop_
_entity_poly.entity_id
_entity_poly.type
_entity_poly.pdbx_seq_one_letter_code
_entity_poly.pdbx_strand_id
1 'polypeptide(L)'
;MSTIFLASAITVTANRLLETLQFKSPIWLCPSSKIWKVDTSSSSDKNYVTTGGSSSTRESFFRIKKYGNDESTYKLVHYESDSVIKGIGATTGFFGAPILVLNDDNDDKNVFPVKFREVDTSTENVFSKGLRMFPTF
;
A
#
# COMPACT_ATOMS: atom_id res chain seq x y z
N MET A 1 11.64 -10.62 6.56
CA MET A 1 10.43 -11.09 5.85
C MET A 1 9.93 -9.95 4.97
N SER A 2 10.04 -10.08 3.64
CA SER A 2 9.50 -9.08 2.70
C SER A 2 8.08 -9.46 2.29
N THR A 3 7.16 -8.50 2.36
CA THR A 3 5.78 -8.66 1.85
C THR A 3 5.73 -8.12 0.42
N ILE A 4 5.05 -8.85 -0.46
CA ILE A 4 5.01 -8.59 -1.91
C ILE A 4 3.69 -7.88 -2.25
N PHE A 5 3.77 -6.71 -2.89
CA PHE A 5 2.60 -6.02 -3.44
C PHE A 5 2.58 -6.13 -4.98
N LEU A 6 1.39 -6.35 -5.54
CA LEU A 6 1.15 -6.57 -6.97
C LEU A 6 0.83 -5.23 -7.65
N ALA A 7 1.58 -4.86 -8.68
CA ALA A 7 1.29 -3.69 -9.53
C ALA A 7 1.03 -4.15 -10.97
N SER A 8 0.08 -3.49 -11.65
CA SER A 8 -0.16 -3.64 -13.10
C SER A 8 0.68 -2.60 -13.83
N ALA A 9 1.37 -3.01 -14.91
CA ALA A 9 2.38 -2.24 -15.63
C ALA A 9 1.92 -0.83 -16.07
N ILE A 10 2.33 0.17 -15.29
CA ILE A 10 2.53 1.56 -15.69
C ILE A 10 3.94 1.86 -15.18
N THR A 11 4.80 2.48 -16.00
CA THR A 11 6.11 2.95 -15.53
C THR A 11 5.87 4.01 -14.45
N VAL A 12 5.96 3.61 -13.18
CA VAL A 12 5.85 4.51 -12.05
C VAL A 12 7.23 5.11 -11.82
N THR A 13 7.41 6.37 -12.19
CA THR A 13 8.59 7.13 -11.80
C THR A 13 8.49 7.51 -10.33
N ALA A 14 9.53 7.20 -9.54
CA ALA A 14 9.63 7.65 -8.16
C ALA A 14 9.44 9.18 -8.09
N ASN A 15 8.76 9.67 -7.04
CA ASN A 15 8.35 11.07 -6.84
C ASN A 15 7.22 11.62 -7.73
N ARG A 16 6.69 10.88 -8.72
CA ARG A 16 5.44 11.28 -9.39
C ARG A 16 4.25 11.02 -8.45
N LEU A 17 3.22 11.86 -8.50
CA LEU A 17 1.92 11.52 -7.93
C LEU A 17 1.45 10.21 -8.57
N LEU A 18 1.20 9.18 -7.76
CA LEU A 18 0.40 8.06 -8.24
C LEU A 18 -1.03 8.54 -8.24
N GLU A 19 -1.66 8.51 -9.42
CA GLU A 19 -3.04 8.94 -9.55
C GLU A 19 -3.95 8.10 -8.65
N THR A 20 -3.69 6.80 -8.51
CA THR A 20 -4.46 5.91 -7.63
C THR A 20 -3.71 4.60 -7.35
N LEU A 21 -3.64 4.16 -6.08
CA LEU A 21 -3.23 2.80 -5.71
C LEU A 21 -4.50 1.96 -5.43
N GLN A 22 -4.64 0.81 -6.08
CA GLN A 22 -5.84 -0.03 -5.95
C GLN A 22 -5.53 -1.52 -6.07
N PHE A 23 -6.34 -2.36 -5.42
CA PHE A 23 -6.26 -3.80 -5.63
C PHE A 23 -6.80 -4.21 -7.01
N LYS A 24 -6.06 -5.09 -7.69
CA LYS A 24 -6.55 -5.80 -8.89
C LYS A 24 -7.06 -7.17 -8.47
N SER A 25 -8.38 -7.30 -8.34
CA SER A 25 -9.06 -8.57 -7.99
C SER A 25 -10.36 -8.73 -8.79
N PRO A 26 -10.69 -9.93 -9.30
CA PRO A 26 -12.00 -10.18 -9.93
C PRO A 26 -13.12 -10.22 -8.89
N ILE A 27 -12.84 -10.70 -7.67
CA ILE A 27 -13.81 -10.83 -6.59
C ILE A 27 -13.67 -9.65 -5.63
N TRP A 28 -14.79 -9.05 -5.24
CA TRP A 28 -14.85 -7.96 -4.28
C TRP A 28 -16.16 -8.01 -3.51
N LEU A 29 -16.08 -8.36 -2.22
CA LEU A 29 -17.25 -8.59 -1.38
C LEU A 29 -17.78 -7.31 -0.73
N CYS A 30 -16.97 -6.24 -0.71
CA CYS A 30 -17.37 -4.95 -0.18
C CYS A 30 -18.02 -4.12 -1.29
N PRO A 31 -19.12 -3.39 -1.02
CA PRO A 31 -19.72 -2.50 -2.01
C PRO A 31 -18.89 -1.23 -2.28
N SER A 32 -17.82 -1.01 -1.50
CA SER A 32 -16.90 0.11 -1.64
C SER A 32 -15.89 -0.09 -2.77
N SER A 33 -15.12 0.94 -3.14
CA SER A 33 -14.08 0.82 -4.17
C SER A 33 -12.89 -0.03 -3.70
N LYS A 34 -12.06 -0.49 -4.66
CA LYS A 34 -10.76 -1.17 -4.41
C LYS A 34 -9.61 -0.19 -4.18
N ILE A 35 -9.90 1.11 -4.23
CA ILE A 35 -8.92 2.18 -4.11
C ILE A 35 -8.49 2.29 -2.66
N TRP A 36 -7.19 2.38 -2.44
CA TRP A 36 -6.60 2.58 -1.12
C TRP A 36 -6.88 3.99 -0.64
N LYS A 37 -7.14 4.15 0.66
CA LYS A 37 -7.24 5.42 1.36
C LYS A 37 -6.66 5.34 2.75
N VAL A 38 -6.28 6.47 3.32
CA VAL A 38 -6.06 6.60 4.77
C VAL A 38 -7.41 6.90 5.43
N ASP A 39 -7.79 6.09 6.41
CA ASP A 39 -8.98 6.34 7.21
C ASP A 39 -8.63 7.20 8.43
N THR A 40 -8.88 8.50 8.30
CA THR A 40 -8.74 9.50 9.38
C THR A 40 -10.00 9.68 10.20
N SER A 41 -11.11 9.04 9.80
CA SER A 41 -12.41 9.16 10.46
C SER A 41 -12.61 8.17 11.60
N SER A 42 -11.70 7.19 11.72
CA SER A 42 -11.78 6.18 12.77
C SER A 42 -11.55 6.82 14.14
N SER A 43 -12.34 6.43 15.14
CA SER A 43 -12.12 6.75 16.56
C SER A 43 -10.91 6.01 17.16
N SER A 44 -10.07 5.43 16.30
CA SER A 44 -8.92 4.62 16.71
C SER A 44 -7.68 5.49 16.81
N ASP A 45 -6.76 5.11 17.70
CA ASP A 45 -5.51 5.83 17.90
C ASP A 45 -4.58 5.81 16.67
N LYS A 46 -4.97 5.11 15.59
CA LYS A 46 -4.15 4.92 14.39
C LYS A 46 -4.94 5.22 13.12
N ASN A 47 -4.28 5.90 12.21
CA ASN A 47 -4.82 6.16 10.88
C ASN A 47 -4.53 4.96 9.96
N TYR A 48 -5.49 4.05 9.82
CA TYR A 48 -5.32 2.82 9.03
C TYR A 48 -5.37 3.06 7.52
N VAL A 49 -4.58 2.31 6.76
CA VAL A 49 -4.73 2.24 5.31
C VAL A 49 -5.80 1.19 4.98
N THR A 50 -6.88 1.63 4.35
CA THR A 50 -8.06 0.81 4.05
C THR A 50 -8.45 0.94 2.58
N THR A 51 -9.46 0.18 2.15
CA THR A 51 -10.07 0.31 0.81
C THR A 51 -11.36 1.13 0.86
N GLY A 52 -11.88 1.52 -0.29
CA GLY A 52 -13.07 2.37 -0.40
C GLY A 52 -12.76 3.85 -0.61
N GLY A 53 -11.54 4.18 -1.04
CA GLY A 53 -11.15 5.53 -1.44
C GLY A 53 -11.74 5.99 -2.76
N SER A 54 -11.36 7.19 -3.17
CA SER A 54 -11.70 7.79 -4.46
C SER A 54 -10.47 8.41 -5.09
N SER A 55 -10.30 8.27 -6.41
CA SER A 55 -9.19 8.89 -7.15
C SER A 55 -9.23 10.41 -7.15
N SER A 56 -10.36 11.02 -6.75
CA SER A 56 -10.54 12.46 -6.66
C SER A 56 -10.22 13.03 -5.27
N THR A 57 -9.94 12.19 -4.27
CA THR A 57 -9.86 12.61 -2.88
C THR A 57 -8.47 12.40 -2.28
N ARG A 58 -8.05 13.33 -1.42
CA ARG A 58 -6.67 13.40 -0.91
C ARG A 58 -6.32 12.23 -0.01
N GLU A 59 -7.28 11.66 0.70
CA GLU A 59 -7.06 10.45 1.51
C GLU A 59 -6.55 9.27 0.67
N SER A 60 -6.76 9.29 -0.66
CA SER A 60 -6.34 8.24 -1.59
C SER A 60 -5.02 8.55 -2.31
N PHE A 61 -4.35 9.68 -1.99
CA PHE A 61 -3.13 10.11 -2.67
C PHE A 61 -1.89 9.53 -2.00
N PHE A 62 -1.33 8.51 -2.65
CA PHE A 62 -0.07 7.89 -2.26
C PHE A 62 1.04 8.24 -3.25
N ARG A 63 2.29 8.18 -2.81
CA ARG A 63 3.47 8.19 -3.68
C ARG A 63 4.43 7.08 -3.29
N ILE A 64 5.16 6.59 -4.29
CA ILE A 64 6.28 5.68 -4.10
C ILE A 64 7.57 6.50 -4.06
N LYS A 65 8.35 6.31 -3.01
CA LYS A 65 9.69 6.90 -2.84
C LYS A 65 10.72 5.81 -2.62
N LYS A 66 11.99 6.08 -2.92
CA LYS A 66 13.09 5.19 -2.56
C LYS A 66 13.16 5.04 -1.03
N TYR A 67 13.53 3.85 -0.58
CA TYR A 67 13.77 3.54 0.82
C TYR A 67 15.25 3.20 1.01
N GLY A 68 15.94 3.96 1.86
CA GLY A 68 17.38 3.83 2.04
C GLY A 68 18.17 3.90 0.73
N ASN A 69 19.21 3.08 0.65
CA ASN A 69 20.15 3.04 -0.48
C ASN A 69 19.97 1.83 -1.43
N ASP A 70 19.05 0.90 -1.13
CA ASP A 70 18.77 -0.23 -2.03
C ASP A 70 17.98 0.25 -3.25
N GLU A 71 18.50 -0.01 -4.45
CA GLU A 71 17.91 0.43 -5.71
C GLU A 71 16.50 -0.13 -5.96
N SER A 72 16.19 -1.28 -5.36
CA SER A 72 14.94 -2.04 -5.58
C SER A 72 13.94 -1.94 -4.43
N THR A 73 14.26 -1.18 -3.37
CA THR A 73 13.39 -1.02 -2.20
C THR A 73 12.76 0.37 -2.17
N TYR A 74 11.48 0.39 -1.86
CA TYR A 74 10.68 1.61 -1.82
C TYR A 74 9.90 1.72 -0.53
N LYS A 75 9.37 2.91 -0.29
CA LYS A 75 8.37 3.19 0.74
C LYS A 75 7.17 3.89 0.13
N LEU A 76 6.00 3.63 0.72
CA LEU A 76 4.79 4.38 0.43
C LEU A 76 4.73 5.59 1.35
N VAL A 77 4.32 6.73 0.79
CA VAL A 77 4.04 7.94 1.56
C VAL A 77 2.67 8.48 1.16
N HIS A 78 1.99 9.12 2.10
CA HIS A 78 0.74 9.82 1.90
C HIS A 78 0.96 11.33 2.03
N TYR A 79 0.26 12.11 1.19
CA TYR A 79 0.32 13.57 1.19
C TYR A 79 -0.97 14.12 1.75
N GLU A 80 -0.91 14.65 2.98
CA GLU A 80 -2.04 15.36 3.60
C GLU A 80 -2.17 16.77 3.00
N SER A 81 -1.02 17.38 2.73
CA SER A 81 -0.87 18.63 1.96
C SER A 81 0.45 18.61 1.19
N ASP A 82 0.71 19.62 0.34
CA ASP A 82 1.95 19.70 -0.44
C ASP A 82 3.21 19.76 0.44
N SER A 83 3.07 20.21 1.70
CA SER A 83 4.15 20.35 2.67
C SER A 83 4.18 19.25 3.74
N VAL A 84 3.09 18.48 3.90
CA VAL A 84 2.97 17.45 4.94
C VAL A 84 2.95 16.07 4.30
N ILE A 85 4.06 15.36 4.46
CA ILE A 85 4.29 14.03 3.88
C ILE A 85 4.52 13.05 5.02
N LYS A 86 3.61 12.09 5.14
CA LYS A 86 3.64 11.06 6.19
C LYS A 86 3.95 9.70 5.58
N GLY A 87 4.73 8.90 6.28
CA GLY A 87 5.14 7.59 5.84
C GLY A 87 4.09 6.53 6.15
N ILE A 88 4.00 5.51 5.30
CA ILE A 88 3.18 4.33 5.60
C ILE A 88 4.03 3.32 6.36
N GLY A 89 3.69 3.10 7.62
CA GLY A 89 4.26 2.08 8.50
C GLY A 89 3.41 0.81 8.54
N ALA A 90 3.72 -0.05 9.51
CA ALA A 90 2.93 -1.23 9.81
C ALA A 90 2.76 -1.38 11.32
N THR A 91 1.59 -1.84 11.75
CA THR A 91 1.29 -2.26 13.11
C THR A 91 0.87 -3.72 13.13
N THR A 92 0.98 -4.39 14.27
CA THR A 92 0.44 -5.74 14.43
C THR A 92 -1.09 -5.70 14.36
N GLY A 93 -1.66 -6.49 13.45
CA GLY A 93 -3.08 -6.67 13.27
C GLY A 93 -3.62 -7.96 13.86
N PHE A 94 -4.85 -8.28 13.45
CA PHE A 94 -5.50 -9.51 13.83
C PHE A 94 -4.71 -10.73 13.33
N PHE A 95 -4.58 -11.76 14.17
CA PHE A 95 -3.74 -12.94 13.92
C PHE A 95 -2.24 -12.66 13.69
N GLY A 96 -1.73 -11.50 14.12
CA GLY A 96 -0.31 -11.17 14.02
C GLY A 96 0.15 -10.71 12.63
N ALA A 97 -0.77 -10.60 11.66
CA ALA A 97 -0.46 -10.06 10.34
C ALA A 97 -0.22 -8.55 10.41
N PRO A 98 0.77 -8.00 9.68
CA PRO A 98 0.99 -6.55 9.65
C PRO A 98 -0.18 -5.85 8.94
N ILE A 99 -0.71 -4.80 9.58
CA ILE A 99 -1.69 -3.87 9.01
C ILE A 99 -0.98 -2.55 8.73
N LEU A 100 -1.20 -2.00 7.55
CA LEU A 100 -0.61 -0.72 7.14
C LEU A 100 -1.29 0.45 7.86
N VAL A 101 -0.47 1.39 8.35
CA VAL A 101 -0.91 2.58 9.08
C VAL A 101 -0.13 3.80 8.61
N LEU A 102 -0.73 4.97 8.73
CA LEU A 102 -0.06 6.25 8.52
C LEU A 102 0.69 6.65 9.80
N ASN A 103 1.99 6.91 9.67
CA ASN A 103 2.82 7.43 10.76
C ASN A 103 2.80 8.96 10.82
N ASP A 104 3.27 9.51 11.93
CA ASP A 104 3.40 10.96 12.11
C ASP A 104 4.56 11.58 11.32
N ASP A 105 5.57 10.77 10.98
CA ASP A 105 6.73 11.16 10.18
C ASP A 105 6.92 10.26 8.94
N ASN A 106 7.97 10.54 8.15
CA ASN A 106 8.35 9.74 6.99
C ASN A 106 9.78 9.17 7.08
N ASP A 107 10.33 9.05 8.29
CA ASP A 107 11.67 8.49 8.54
C ASP A 107 11.71 7.00 8.14
N ASP A 108 12.79 6.59 7.47
CA ASP A 108 13.03 5.22 7.04
C ASP A 108 13.01 4.20 8.20
N LYS A 109 13.18 4.64 9.45
CA LYS A 109 13.05 3.78 10.64
C LYS A 109 11.63 3.36 10.96
N ASN A 110 10.64 4.18 10.58
CA ASN A 110 9.24 4.01 10.97
C ASN A 110 8.36 3.49 9.83
N VAL A 111 8.80 3.68 8.59
CA VAL A 111 8.07 3.25 7.38
C VAL A 111 8.27 1.78 7.06
N PHE A 112 7.25 1.19 6.43
CA PHE A 112 7.27 -0.20 6.00
C PHE A 112 7.92 -0.32 4.61
N PRO A 113 9.09 -1.00 4.48
CA PRO A 113 9.76 -1.15 3.20
C PRO A 113 9.03 -2.15 2.30
N VAL A 114 8.88 -1.81 1.02
CA VAL A 114 8.19 -2.62 0.02
C VAL A 114 9.03 -2.83 -1.23
N LYS A 115 8.80 -3.96 -1.89
CA LYS A 115 9.29 -4.25 -3.24
C LYS A 115 8.10 -4.54 -4.15
N PHE A 116 8.16 -4.06 -5.38
CA PHE A 116 7.13 -4.32 -6.39
C PHE A 116 7.60 -5.44 -7.29
N ARG A 117 6.77 -6.47 -7.42
CA ARG A 117 7.01 -7.59 -8.32
C ARG A 117 6.04 -7.47 -9.49
N GLU A 118 6.57 -7.57 -10.71
CA GLU A 118 5.74 -7.66 -11.91
C GLU A 118 4.90 -8.93 -11.89
N VAL A 119 3.65 -8.80 -12.33
CA VAL A 119 2.72 -9.92 -12.45
C VAL A 119 2.49 -10.18 -13.91
N ASP A 120 3.02 -11.30 -14.42
CA ASP A 120 2.72 -11.76 -15.77
C ASP A 120 1.22 -12.01 -15.91
N THR A 121 0.58 -11.30 -16.83
CA THR A 121 -0.86 -11.38 -17.11
C THR A 121 -1.24 -12.56 -18.01
N SER A 122 -0.27 -13.38 -18.43
CA SER A 122 -0.45 -14.47 -19.41
C SER A 122 -0.83 -15.82 -18.82
N THR A 123 -1.16 -15.92 -17.53
CA THR A 123 -1.79 -17.13 -17.01
C THR A 123 -2.86 -16.77 -16.00
N GLU A 124 -4.10 -17.04 -16.40
CA GLU A 124 -5.16 -17.42 -15.48
C GLU A 124 -4.56 -18.36 -14.40
N ASN A 125 -4.96 -18.14 -13.15
CA ASN A 125 -4.59 -18.93 -11.97
C ASN A 125 -3.31 -18.51 -11.21
N VAL A 126 -3.20 -17.25 -10.78
CA VAL A 126 -2.31 -16.86 -9.65
C VAL A 126 -2.67 -17.63 -8.36
N PHE A 127 -3.91 -18.09 -8.22
CA PHE A 127 -4.35 -18.98 -7.14
C PHE A 127 -3.79 -20.42 -7.22
N SER A 128 -3.26 -20.86 -8.38
CA SER A 128 -2.67 -22.20 -8.52
C SER A 128 -1.22 -22.30 -8.01
N LYS A 129 -0.52 -21.17 -7.85
CA LYS A 129 0.91 -21.14 -7.49
C LYS A 129 1.19 -20.97 -5.99
N GLY A 130 0.20 -21.16 -5.12
CA GLY A 130 0.42 -21.14 -3.67
C GLY A 130 0.94 -19.81 -3.13
N LEU A 131 0.61 -18.69 -3.78
CA LEU A 131 0.94 -17.36 -3.30
C LEU A 131 0.02 -17.03 -2.11
N ARG A 132 0.51 -17.33 -0.91
CA ARG A 132 -0.17 -17.02 0.34
C ARG A 132 -0.01 -15.53 0.63
N MET A 133 -1.14 -14.83 0.73
CA MET A 133 -1.19 -13.42 1.14
C MET A 133 -0.88 -13.22 2.64
N PHE A 134 -0.88 -14.31 3.42
CA PHE A 134 -0.55 -14.33 4.85
C PHE A 134 0.21 -15.62 5.22
N PRO A 135 1.16 -15.58 6.18
CA PRO A 135 1.83 -16.78 6.67
C PRO A 135 0.85 -17.68 7.43
N THR A 136 1.00 -19.00 7.29
CA THR A 136 0.30 -19.99 8.13
C THR A 136 1.23 -20.47 9.21
N PHE A 137 0.68 -20.68 10.40
CA PHE A 137 1.32 -21.29 11.56
C PHE A 137 1.89 -22.68 11.24
#